data_AF-A0A3D5KJH3-F1
#
_entry.id   AF-A0A3D5KJH3-F1
#
_cell.length_a   1.000
_cell.length_b   1.000
_cell.length_c   1.000
_cell.angle_alpha   90.00
_cell.angle_beta   90.00
_cell.angle_gamma   90.00
#
_symmetry.space_group_name_H-M   'P 1'
#
loop_
_entity.id
_entity.type
_entity.pdbx_description
1 polymer ?
#
loop_
_entity_poly.entity_id
_entity_poly.type
_entity_poly.pdbx_seq_one_letter_code
_entity_poly.pdbx_strand_id
1 'polypeptide(L)'
;LPSVIDLSQYQDPYSSDNPTGDYLAAFRFRNLSNQIPKLSRYFDFSGFTVEKVWGDLILSAQPMVPETALLFNNAQMTFENYKLANMGGIPDPWRPVAAYPPNWYELVSSAPMIQLDLDNEASSNDAFSVIGQEQGLSWSSQQANLELAGKVHKVSLRILKVNFLRDWIDYQLLALNEWQTPFKQGFYSSGSLENNEGIFPLYPTSMIIGSDVTIEGDWLEADKQILKTHSEQGIPLSLGPFPLISTESKKLEVNSNGVINTGIAHVVGFMSSLVPFCPKDSSQKPGSILVQNNGAFTARFSISYQIEADSKTSESGNILALSGKNLDIPAEANNIGLKIEIMTFPWPKETWRTLKVIPFTKPISKQFRLSGTTFKPELTEI
;
A
#
# COMPACT_ATOMS: atom_id res chain seq x y z
N LEU A 1 -8.11 22.44 2.89
CA LEU A 1 -9.36 22.65 3.66
C LEU A 1 -9.97 21.31 4.02
N PRO A 2 -10.65 21.19 5.16
CA PRO A 2 -11.39 19.97 5.54
C PRO A 2 -12.47 19.61 4.51
N SER A 3 -12.74 18.31 4.35
CA SER A 3 -13.77 17.81 3.45
C SER A 3 -15.14 17.93 4.12
N VAL A 4 -15.90 18.96 3.76
CA VAL A 4 -17.31 19.12 4.15
C VAL A 4 -18.17 18.10 3.40
N ILE A 5 -19.14 17.51 4.10
CA ILE A 5 -20.06 16.53 3.52
C ILE A 5 -21.51 16.94 3.75
N ASP A 6 -22.32 16.82 2.71
CA ASP A 6 -23.78 16.90 2.81
C ASP A 6 -24.32 15.49 3.05
N LEU A 7 -24.77 15.22 4.28
CA LEU A 7 -25.26 13.90 4.70
C LEU A 7 -26.44 13.41 3.85
N SER A 8 -27.24 14.32 3.27
CA SER A 8 -28.37 13.94 2.42
C SER A 8 -27.94 13.22 1.14
N GLN A 9 -26.73 13.51 0.65
CA GLN A 9 -26.18 12.92 -0.57
C GLN A 9 -25.74 11.46 -0.41
N TYR A 10 -25.69 10.96 0.82
CA TYR A 10 -25.25 9.62 1.18
C TYR A 10 -26.37 8.74 1.73
N GLN A 11 -27.62 9.20 1.68
CA GLN A 11 -28.79 8.46 2.13
C GLN A 11 -29.11 7.28 1.21
N ASP A 12 -29.67 6.22 1.79
CA ASP A 12 -30.16 5.03 1.09
C ASP A 12 -29.17 4.43 0.07
N PRO A 13 -27.88 4.22 0.39
CA PRO A 13 -26.91 3.77 -0.60
C PRO A 13 -27.20 2.34 -1.06
N TYR A 14 -27.02 2.10 -2.35
CA TYR A 14 -27.00 0.74 -2.91
C TYR A 14 -25.93 -0.12 -2.22
N SER A 15 -26.32 -1.34 -1.82
CA SER A 15 -25.41 -2.37 -1.27
C SER A 15 -26.01 -3.78 -1.44
N SER A 16 -25.26 -4.82 -1.04
CA SER A 16 -25.80 -6.19 -0.99
C SER A 16 -27.02 -6.30 -0.06
N ASP A 17 -26.98 -5.56 1.05
CA ASP A 17 -28.04 -5.55 2.06
C ASP A 17 -29.17 -4.56 1.70
N ASN A 18 -28.93 -3.68 0.73
CA ASN A 18 -29.90 -2.72 0.18
C ASN A 18 -29.84 -2.69 -1.35
N PRO A 19 -30.33 -3.73 -2.04
CA PRO A 19 -30.21 -3.86 -3.50
C PRO A 19 -31.08 -2.86 -4.28
N THR A 20 -32.02 -2.19 -3.61
CA THR A 20 -32.88 -1.16 -4.20
C THR A 20 -32.39 0.27 -3.94
N GLY A 21 -31.28 0.43 -3.23
CA GLY A 21 -30.75 1.74 -2.85
C GLY A 21 -30.22 2.57 -4.02
N ASP A 22 -29.89 3.81 -3.73
CA ASP A 22 -29.32 4.78 -4.66
C ASP A 22 -27.86 4.45 -4.99
N TYR A 23 -27.61 4.16 -6.26
CA TYR A 23 -26.28 3.95 -6.81
C TYR A 23 -25.41 5.22 -6.75
N LEU A 24 -26.02 6.41 -6.85
CA LEU A 24 -25.26 7.66 -6.79
C LEU A 24 -24.77 7.94 -5.36
N ALA A 25 -25.59 7.70 -4.34
CA ALA A 25 -25.16 7.74 -2.94
C ALA A 25 -24.02 6.75 -2.66
N ALA A 26 -24.14 5.50 -3.12
CA ALA A 26 -23.08 4.50 -3.01
C ALA A 26 -21.79 4.92 -3.75
N PHE A 27 -21.92 5.49 -4.95
CA PHE A 27 -20.78 5.98 -5.73
C PHE A 27 -20.08 7.18 -5.07
N ARG A 28 -20.83 8.11 -4.47
CA ARG A 28 -20.26 9.21 -3.69
C ARG A 28 -19.48 8.70 -2.48
N PHE A 29 -20.01 7.72 -1.76
CA PHE A 29 -19.30 7.08 -0.65
C PHE A 29 -18.03 6.35 -1.11
N ARG A 30 -18.10 5.65 -2.25
CA ARG A 30 -16.93 5.06 -2.91
C ARG A 30 -15.89 6.13 -3.22
N ASN A 31 -16.25 7.28 -3.79
CA ASN A 31 -15.27 8.33 -4.13
C ASN A 31 -14.58 8.91 -2.90
N LEU A 32 -15.29 9.02 -1.77
CA LEU A 32 -14.73 9.47 -0.51
C LEU A 32 -13.72 8.47 0.07
N SER A 33 -14.00 7.17 -0.06
CA SER A 33 -13.21 6.09 0.53
C SER A 33 -12.13 5.52 -0.40
N ASN A 34 -12.18 5.76 -1.70
CA ASN A 34 -11.31 5.11 -2.68
C ASN A 34 -9.99 5.85 -2.93
N GLN A 35 -9.72 6.95 -2.23
CA GLN A 35 -8.52 7.75 -2.39
C GLN A 35 -7.35 7.19 -1.56
N ILE A 36 -6.19 6.99 -2.17
CA ILE A 36 -4.97 6.65 -1.42
C ILE A 36 -4.35 7.96 -0.91
N PRO A 37 -4.14 8.14 0.40
CA PRO A 37 -3.43 9.30 0.92
C PRO A 37 -1.93 9.14 0.71
N LYS A 38 -1.23 10.26 0.54
CA LYS A 38 0.21 10.32 0.74
C LYS A 38 0.53 10.02 2.21
N LEU A 39 1.75 9.55 2.48
CA LEU A 39 2.25 9.42 3.84
C LEU A 39 2.59 10.83 4.40
N SER A 40 1.57 11.54 4.85
CA SER A 40 1.66 12.91 5.36
C SER A 40 0.79 13.10 6.60
N ARG A 41 1.09 14.15 7.38
CA ARG A 41 0.30 14.52 8.57
C ARG A 41 -1.18 14.71 8.26
N TYR A 42 -1.46 15.53 7.26
CA TYR A 42 -2.80 15.81 6.80
C TYR A 42 -3.12 14.92 5.62
N PHE A 43 -4.40 14.61 5.46
CA PHE A 43 -4.86 13.88 4.29
C PHE A 43 -4.56 14.70 3.03
N ASP A 44 -3.73 14.13 2.17
CA ASP A 44 -3.46 14.65 0.83
C ASP A 44 -3.58 13.49 -0.16
N PHE A 45 -4.42 13.68 -1.17
CA PHE A 45 -4.67 12.65 -2.16
C PHE A 45 -3.40 12.41 -2.99
N SER A 46 -2.94 11.16 -3.07
CA SER A 46 -1.74 10.81 -3.83
C SER A 46 -1.91 10.91 -5.34
N GLY A 47 -3.15 11.06 -5.82
CA GLY A 47 -3.51 10.91 -7.23
C GLY A 47 -3.85 9.46 -7.62
N PHE A 48 -3.65 8.49 -6.72
CA PHE A 48 -3.95 7.09 -6.95
C PHE A 48 -5.17 6.62 -6.17
N THR A 49 -6.01 5.81 -6.80
CA THR A 49 -7.16 5.21 -6.12
C THR A 49 -6.88 3.77 -5.71
N VAL A 50 -7.49 3.33 -4.60
CA VAL A 50 -7.36 1.96 -4.10
C VAL A 50 -7.79 0.97 -5.17
N GLU A 51 -8.95 1.20 -5.80
CA GLU A 51 -9.46 0.33 -6.87
C GLU A 51 -8.48 0.17 -8.04
N LYS A 52 -7.88 1.28 -8.50
CA LYS A 52 -6.93 1.23 -9.62
C LYS A 52 -5.66 0.49 -9.23
N VAL A 53 -5.04 0.87 -8.12
CA VAL A 53 -3.78 0.26 -7.71
C VAL A 53 -3.94 -1.22 -7.37
N TRP A 54 -5.05 -1.58 -6.72
CA TRP A 54 -5.38 -2.97 -6.43
C TRP A 54 -5.58 -3.78 -7.71
N GLY A 55 -6.37 -3.26 -8.67
CA GLY A 55 -6.57 -3.89 -9.97
C GLY A 55 -5.25 -4.09 -10.73
N ASP A 56 -4.43 -3.05 -10.82
CA ASP A 56 -3.11 -3.13 -11.47
C ASP A 56 -2.20 -4.16 -10.78
N LEU A 57 -2.25 -4.24 -9.46
CA LEU A 57 -1.47 -5.20 -8.67
C LEU A 57 -1.87 -6.64 -8.98
N ILE A 58 -3.15 -6.99 -8.83
CA ILE A 58 -3.59 -8.39 -9.00
C ILE A 58 -3.49 -8.84 -10.46
N LEU A 59 -3.59 -7.93 -11.43
CA LEU A 59 -3.46 -8.23 -12.86
C LEU A 59 -2.00 -8.34 -13.32
N SER A 60 -1.07 -7.61 -12.68
CA SER A 60 0.36 -7.65 -13.01
C SER A 60 1.15 -8.69 -12.21
N ALA A 61 0.56 -9.23 -11.14
CA ALA A 61 1.16 -10.25 -10.32
C ALA A 61 1.44 -11.52 -11.13
N GLN A 62 2.65 -12.06 -10.95
CA GLN A 62 3.11 -13.32 -11.50
C GLN A 62 3.44 -14.26 -10.34
N PRO A 63 2.48 -15.11 -9.94
CA PRO A 63 2.69 -16.14 -8.93
C PRO A 63 3.82 -17.10 -9.31
N MET A 64 4.65 -17.49 -8.36
CA MET A 64 5.78 -18.41 -8.54
C MET A 64 5.42 -19.86 -8.18
N VAL A 65 4.37 -20.06 -7.38
CA VAL A 65 3.90 -21.38 -6.95
C VAL A 65 2.38 -21.53 -7.18
N PRO A 66 1.87 -22.77 -7.37
CA PRO A 66 0.45 -23.02 -7.66
C PRO A 66 -0.53 -22.49 -6.60
N GLU A 67 -0.16 -22.56 -5.32
CA GLU A 67 -0.98 -22.12 -4.19
C GLU A 67 -1.22 -20.60 -4.26
N THR A 68 -0.14 -19.84 -4.42
CA THR A 68 -0.22 -18.39 -4.61
C THR A 68 -0.93 -18.05 -5.93
N ALA A 69 -0.79 -18.88 -6.97
CA ALA A 69 -1.53 -18.68 -8.22
C ALA A 69 -3.05 -18.78 -8.04
N LEU A 70 -3.51 -19.76 -7.25
CA LEU A 70 -4.93 -19.89 -6.93
C LEU A 70 -5.46 -18.66 -6.19
N LEU A 71 -4.71 -18.13 -5.23
CA LEU A 71 -5.10 -16.94 -4.46
C LEU A 71 -5.25 -15.70 -5.37
N PHE A 72 -4.28 -15.45 -6.25
CA PHE A 72 -4.38 -14.33 -7.21
C PHE A 72 -5.50 -14.52 -8.22
N ASN A 73 -5.72 -15.75 -8.72
CA ASN A 73 -6.84 -16.04 -9.63
C ASN A 73 -8.20 -15.78 -8.94
N ASN A 74 -8.34 -16.19 -7.68
CA ASN A 74 -9.55 -15.91 -6.90
C ASN A 74 -9.75 -14.41 -6.69
N ALA A 75 -8.69 -13.67 -6.37
CA ALA A 75 -8.77 -12.22 -6.21
C ALA A 75 -9.13 -11.51 -7.52
N GLN A 76 -8.59 -11.94 -8.66
CA GLN A 76 -8.98 -11.41 -9.98
C GLN A 76 -10.45 -11.68 -10.29
N MET A 77 -10.93 -12.91 -10.05
CA MET A 77 -12.34 -13.25 -10.23
C MET A 77 -13.26 -12.43 -9.33
N THR A 78 -12.94 -12.33 -8.03
CA THR A 78 -13.69 -11.50 -7.08
C THR A 78 -13.68 -10.03 -7.53
N PHE A 79 -12.52 -9.51 -7.91
CA PHE A 79 -12.41 -8.14 -8.39
C PHE A 79 -13.29 -7.90 -9.62
N GLU A 80 -13.30 -8.78 -10.62
CA GLU A 80 -14.18 -8.61 -11.78
C GLU A 80 -15.67 -8.80 -11.45
N ASN A 81 -16.03 -9.69 -10.52
CA ASN A 81 -17.43 -9.94 -10.14
C ASN A 81 -18.09 -8.76 -9.42
N TYR A 82 -17.32 -7.94 -8.70
CA TYR A 82 -17.84 -6.74 -8.02
C TYR A 82 -17.96 -5.52 -8.94
N LYS A 83 -17.60 -5.65 -10.22
CA LYS A 83 -17.66 -4.55 -11.18
C LYS A 83 -19.10 -4.23 -11.56
N LEU A 84 -19.49 -2.99 -11.30
CA LEU A 84 -20.76 -2.41 -11.74
C LEU A 84 -20.55 -1.59 -13.01
N ALA A 85 -21.55 -1.59 -13.88
CA ALA A 85 -21.56 -0.77 -15.08
C ALA A 85 -21.68 0.72 -14.72
N ASN A 86 -21.25 1.57 -15.65
CA ASN A 86 -21.57 3.00 -15.60
C ASN A 86 -23.08 3.20 -15.76
N MET A 87 -23.68 4.03 -14.91
CA MET A 87 -25.12 4.29 -14.91
C MET A 87 -25.44 5.62 -14.24
N GLY A 88 -26.53 6.29 -14.64
CA GLY A 88 -27.15 7.37 -13.84
C GLY A 88 -26.23 8.48 -13.33
N GLY A 89 -25.29 8.96 -14.16
CA GLY A 89 -24.33 10.02 -13.76
C GLY A 89 -22.97 9.50 -13.24
N ILE A 90 -22.76 8.19 -13.24
CA ILE A 90 -21.48 7.55 -12.93
C ILE A 90 -20.70 7.37 -14.26
N PRO A 91 -19.51 7.96 -14.42
CA PRO A 91 -18.84 8.02 -15.72
C PRO A 91 -18.22 6.69 -16.17
N ASP A 92 -17.61 5.95 -15.23
CA ASP A 92 -16.82 4.75 -15.50
C ASP A 92 -17.37 3.53 -14.76
N PRO A 93 -17.08 2.30 -15.22
CA PRO A 93 -17.28 1.11 -14.40
C PRO A 93 -16.58 1.26 -13.05
N TRP A 94 -17.22 0.78 -12.00
CA TRP A 94 -16.80 1.03 -10.62
C TRP A 94 -17.10 -0.16 -9.73
N ARG A 95 -16.49 -0.20 -8.56
CA ARG A 95 -16.75 -1.23 -7.54
C ARG A 95 -17.29 -0.59 -6.27
N PRO A 96 -18.38 -1.13 -5.70
CA PRO A 96 -18.97 -0.55 -4.50
C PRO A 96 -18.04 -0.68 -3.30
N VAL A 97 -18.13 0.27 -2.38
CA VAL A 97 -17.51 0.20 -1.05
C VAL A 97 -18.64 0.32 -0.05
N ALA A 98 -18.82 -0.68 0.81
CA ALA A 98 -19.86 -0.63 1.83
C ALA A 98 -19.36 0.14 3.07
N ALA A 99 -20.30 0.80 3.75
CA ALA A 99 -20.05 1.51 4.99
C ALA A 99 -20.44 0.63 6.18
N TYR A 100 -19.66 0.65 7.25
CA TYR A 100 -20.10 0.12 8.54
C TYR A 100 -19.94 1.17 9.66
N PRO A 101 -21.03 1.60 10.30
CA PRO A 101 -22.42 1.16 10.09
C PRO A 101 -23.03 1.62 8.74
N PRO A 102 -23.99 0.89 8.15
CA PRO A 102 -24.56 1.21 6.83
C PRO A 102 -25.42 2.49 6.83
N ASN A 103 -26.08 2.80 7.94
CA ASN A 103 -26.89 4.01 8.14
C ASN A 103 -26.09 5.15 8.81
N TRP A 104 -24.78 5.20 8.61
CA TRP A 104 -23.91 6.17 9.28
C TRP A 104 -24.37 7.62 9.13
N TYR A 105 -24.94 8.00 7.99
CA TYR A 105 -25.42 9.36 7.70
C TYR A 105 -26.55 9.83 8.63
N GLU A 106 -27.37 8.92 9.16
CA GLU A 106 -28.38 9.23 10.19
C GLU A 106 -27.74 9.29 11.58
N LEU A 107 -26.81 8.36 11.84
CA LEU A 107 -26.17 8.18 13.14
C LEU A 107 -25.28 9.36 13.54
N VAL A 108 -24.76 10.14 12.59
CA VAL A 108 -23.92 11.33 12.88
C VAL A 108 -24.62 12.29 13.86
N SER A 109 -25.92 12.53 13.68
CA SER A 109 -26.70 13.43 14.54
C SER A 109 -26.85 12.96 16.01
N SER A 110 -26.73 11.65 16.24
CA SER A 110 -26.86 11.01 17.56
C SER A 110 -25.54 10.48 18.10
N ALA A 111 -24.45 10.71 17.37
CA ALA A 111 -23.12 10.25 17.73
C ALA A 111 -22.65 10.88 19.07
N PRO A 112 -21.77 10.18 19.80
CA PRO A 112 -21.28 10.67 21.09
C PRO A 112 -20.54 12.00 20.92
N MET A 113 -20.79 12.91 21.84
CA MET A 113 -20.07 14.18 21.93
C MET A 113 -18.72 13.94 22.60
N ILE A 114 -17.65 14.42 21.98
CA ILE A 114 -16.33 14.48 22.58
C ILE A 114 -15.95 15.93 22.88
N GLN A 115 -15.06 16.10 23.85
CA GLN A 115 -14.52 17.39 24.22
C GLN A 115 -13.00 17.31 24.22
N LEU A 116 -12.37 18.20 23.48
CA LEU A 116 -10.93 18.43 23.43
C LEU A 116 -10.66 19.67 24.28
N ASP A 117 -9.96 19.48 25.39
CA ASP A 117 -9.41 20.56 26.21
C ASP A 117 -8.02 20.91 25.68
N LEU A 118 -7.84 22.17 25.27
CA LEU A 118 -6.63 22.68 24.66
C LEU A 118 -5.86 23.62 25.61
N ASP A 119 -6.33 23.81 26.85
CA ASP A 119 -5.61 24.58 27.86
C ASP A 119 -4.53 23.77 28.58
N ASN A 120 -4.63 22.43 28.54
CA ASN A 120 -3.72 21.51 29.20
C ASN A 120 -2.82 20.80 28.17
N GLU A 121 -1.50 20.83 28.37
CA GLU A 121 -0.57 20.01 27.58
C GLU A 121 -0.77 18.53 27.95
N ALA A 122 -1.01 17.69 26.95
CA ALA A 122 -1.17 16.25 27.15
C ALA A 122 0.18 15.62 27.55
N SER A 123 0.19 14.83 28.62
CA SER A 123 1.34 14.00 28.99
C SER A 123 1.47 12.83 28.00
N SER A 124 2.53 12.79 27.20
CA SER A 124 2.72 11.82 26.12
C SER A 124 2.85 10.37 26.64
N ASN A 125 1.82 9.56 26.44
CA ASN A 125 1.90 8.10 26.58
C ASN A 125 0.92 7.46 25.57
N ASP A 126 1.15 7.71 24.27
CA ASP A 126 0.18 7.39 23.22
C ASP A 126 0.48 6.09 22.47
N ALA A 127 -0.59 5.35 22.18
CA ALA A 127 -0.58 4.14 21.33
C ALA A 127 -0.49 4.44 19.82
N PHE A 128 -0.31 5.72 19.45
CA PHE A 128 -0.36 6.19 18.07
C PHE A 128 0.92 6.97 17.73
N SER A 129 1.48 6.73 16.55
CA SER A 129 2.59 7.52 16.01
C SER A 129 2.05 8.71 15.21
N VAL A 130 2.46 9.93 15.57
CA VAL A 130 2.10 11.15 14.83
C VAL A 130 3.06 11.33 13.66
N ILE A 131 2.53 11.59 12.47
CA ILE A 131 3.32 11.96 11.29
C ILE A 131 3.57 13.47 11.33
N GLY A 132 4.84 13.89 11.28
CA GLY A 132 5.26 15.31 11.25
C GLY A 132 5.36 15.99 12.62
N GLN A 133 5.90 17.22 12.65
CA GLN A 133 6.06 18.04 13.88
C GLN A 133 4.74 18.61 14.38
N GLU A 134 4.60 18.78 15.70
CA GLU A 134 3.47 19.50 16.33
C GLU A 134 3.20 20.87 15.70
N GLN A 135 1.93 21.15 15.45
CA GLN A 135 1.47 22.40 14.84
C GLN A 135 0.21 22.86 15.60
N GLY A 136 0.20 24.12 16.02
CA GLY A 136 -0.97 24.74 16.62
C GLY A 136 -2.12 24.93 15.61
N LEU A 137 -3.30 25.27 16.12
CA LEU A 137 -4.45 25.62 15.28
C LEU A 137 -4.18 26.93 14.54
N SER A 138 -4.55 26.96 13.26
CA SER A 138 -4.48 28.15 12.41
C SER A 138 -5.73 28.29 11.56
N TRP A 139 -6.04 29.50 11.11
CA TRP A 139 -7.06 29.73 10.12
C TRP A 139 -6.60 29.19 8.77
N SER A 140 -7.51 28.55 8.05
CA SER A 140 -7.27 28.08 6.68
C SER A 140 -8.42 28.48 5.78
N SER A 141 -8.09 29.07 4.62
CA SER A 141 -9.01 29.34 3.52
C SER A 141 -8.46 28.75 2.22
N GLN A 142 -9.21 28.83 1.12
CA GLN A 142 -8.70 28.43 -0.20
C GLN A 142 -7.51 29.28 -0.67
N GLN A 143 -7.32 30.47 -0.09
CA GLN A 143 -6.38 31.48 -0.57
C GLN A 143 -5.11 31.56 0.30
N ALA A 144 -5.20 31.25 1.59
CA ALA A 144 -4.06 31.29 2.51
C ALA A 144 -4.31 30.52 3.81
N ASN A 145 -3.22 30.19 4.50
CA ASN A 145 -3.25 29.92 5.94
C ASN A 145 -2.92 31.24 6.66
N LEU A 146 -3.73 31.59 7.67
CA LEU A 146 -3.55 32.80 8.47
C LEU A 146 -3.31 32.38 9.93
N GLU A 147 -2.42 33.11 10.60
CA GLU A 147 -2.13 32.86 12.01
C GLU A 147 -3.35 33.17 12.88
N LEU A 148 -3.57 32.31 13.88
CA LEU A 148 -4.57 32.56 14.92
C LEU A 148 -3.99 33.55 15.92
N ALA A 149 -4.63 34.72 16.08
CA ALA A 149 -4.15 35.74 17.01
C ALA A 149 -4.59 35.46 18.45
N GLY A 150 -5.80 34.91 18.61
CA GLY A 150 -6.39 34.52 19.88
C GLY A 150 -5.95 33.15 20.40
N LYS A 151 -6.68 32.65 21.40
CA LYS A 151 -6.46 31.32 21.99
C LYS A 151 -7.74 30.50 21.93
N VAL A 152 -7.61 29.23 21.51
CA VAL A 152 -8.70 28.25 21.64
C VAL A 152 -8.53 27.50 22.95
N HIS A 153 -9.58 27.47 23.77
CA HIS A 153 -9.61 26.75 25.04
C HIS A 153 -10.16 25.35 24.87
N LYS A 154 -11.22 25.23 24.08
CA LYS A 154 -11.99 23.98 24.00
C LYS A 154 -12.64 23.81 22.64
N VAL A 155 -12.61 22.58 22.14
CA VAL A 155 -13.38 22.15 20.98
C VAL A 155 -14.27 20.99 21.39
N SER A 156 -15.56 21.08 21.13
CA SER A 156 -16.51 19.99 21.36
C SER A 156 -17.16 19.62 20.03
N LEU A 157 -17.29 18.33 19.75
CA LEU A 157 -17.93 17.86 18.52
C LEU A 157 -18.49 16.45 18.69
N ARG A 158 -19.52 16.11 17.92
CA ARG A 158 -19.96 14.72 17.77
C ARG A 158 -19.02 13.99 16.84
N ILE A 159 -18.68 12.74 17.17
CA ILE A 159 -17.81 11.93 16.33
C ILE A 159 -18.39 10.55 16.05
N LEU A 160 -18.41 10.17 14.78
CA LEU A 160 -18.73 8.83 14.32
C LEU A 160 -17.58 8.24 13.49
N LYS A 161 -17.12 7.05 13.86
CA LYS A 161 -16.22 6.25 13.02
C LYS A 161 -17.03 5.45 12.02
N VAL A 162 -16.67 5.54 10.74
CA VAL A 162 -17.29 4.79 9.63
C VAL A 162 -16.21 3.94 8.96
N ASN A 163 -16.36 2.62 9.01
CA ASN A 163 -15.43 1.68 8.40
C ASN A 163 -15.75 1.46 6.92
N PHE A 164 -14.70 1.21 6.14
CA PHE A 164 -14.78 0.90 4.72
C PHE A 164 -14.67 -0.61 4.52
N LEU A 165 -15.71 -1.20 3.95
CA LEU A 165 -15.74 -2.61 3.58
C LEU A 165 -15.55 -2.72 2.06
N ARG A 166 -14.45 -3.35 1.68
CA ARG A 166 -14.08 -3.59 0.27
C ARG A 166 -13.96 -5.08 0.03
N ASP A 167 -15.10 -5.72 -0.18
CA ASP A 167 -15.17 -7.18 -0.37
C ASP A 167 -14.41 -7.67 -1.62
N TRP A 168 -14.05 -6.75 -2.52
CA TRP A 168 -13.23 -6.99 -3.70
C TRP A 168 -11.72 -6.90 -3.46
N ILE A 169 -11.27 -6.67 -2.22
CA ILE A 169 -9.85 -6.67 -1.83
C ILE A 169 -9.56 -7.82 -0.87
N ASP A 170 -8.56 -8.63 -1.21
CA ASP A 170 -7.92 -9.54 -0.28
C ASP A 170 -6.56 -8.98 0.15
N TYR A 171 -6.55 -8.20 1.24
CA TYR A 171 -5.36 -7.49 1.69
C TYR A 171 -4.18 -8.42 2.04
N GLN A 172 -4.46 -9.71 2.33
CA GLN A 172 -3.42 -10.67 2.72
C GLN A 172 -2.44 -10.97 1.58
N LEU A 173 -2.84 -10.78 0.32
CA LEU A 173 -1.96 -11.01 -0.84
C LEU A 173 -0.69 -10.14 -0.80
N LEU A 174 -0.78 -8.93 -0.23
CA LEU A 174 0.35 -8.01 -0.11
C LEU A 174 1.45 -8.56 0.79
N ALA A 175 1.13 -9.51 1.68
CA ALA A 175 2.06 -10.12 2.59
C ALA A 175 2.73 -11.40 2.04
N LEU A 176 2.24 -11.95 0.92
CA LEU A 176 2.80 -13.16 0.32
C LEU A 176 4.20 -12.92 -0.25
N ASN A 177 5.05 -13.95 -0.21
CA ASN A 177 6.43 -13.89 -0.71
C ASN A 177 6.58 -14.49 -2.12
N GLU A 178 5.65 -15.36 -2.55
CA GLU A 178 5.82 -16.22 -3.75
C GLU A 178 5.17 -15.61 -5.00
N TRP A 179 5.29 -14.30 -5.19
CA TRP A 179 4.82 -13.61 -6.38
C TRP A 179 5.73 -12.45 -6.73
N GLN A 180 5.82 -12.17 -8.04
CA GLN A 180 6.60 -11.06 -8.58
C GLN A 180 5.72 -10.15 -9.46
N THR A 181 6.26 -9.01 -9.85
CA THR A 181 5.61 -8.07 -10.79
C THR A 181 6.71 -7.41 -11.65
N PRO A 182 6.41 -6.87 -12.84
CA PRO A 182 7.38 -6.09 -13.62
C PRO A 182 7.91 -4.83 -12.89
N PHE A 183 7.28 -4.41 -11.80
CA PHE A 183 7.71 -3.24 -11.02
C PHE A 183 8.83 -3.58 -10.02
N LYS A 184 9.69 -2.59 -9.75
CA LYS A 184 10.77 -2.72 -8.75
C LYS A 184 10.21 -3.03 -7.35
N GLN A 185 11.02 -3.66 -6.51
CA GLN A 185 10.73 -3.82 -5.08
C GLN A 185 10.33 -2.48 -4.42
N GLY A 186 9.34 -2.54 -3.52
CA GLY A 186 8.82 -1.36 -2.83
C GLY A 186 8.08 -0.34 -3.71
N PHE A 187 7.76 -0.67 -4.97
CA PHE A 187 7.02 0.21 -5.88
C PHE A 187 5.64 0.60 -5.33
N TYR A 188 4.91 -0.34 -4.72
CA TYR A 188 3.62 -0.06 -4.10
C TYR A 188 3.80 0.56 -2.71
N SER A 189 4.68 -0.02 -1.88
CA SER A 189 4.97 0.51 -0.54
C SER A 189 6.34 0.04 -0.05
N SER A 190 7.03 0.91 0.69
CA SER A 190 8.26 0.56 1.40
C SER A 190 8.02 -0.19 2.71
N GLY A 191 6.77 -0.30 3.18
CA GLY A 191 6.46 -0.90 4.48
C GLY A 191 6.92 -0.09 5.68
N SER A 192 7.33 1.17 5.48
CA SER A 192 7.86 2.05 6.52
C SER A 192 6.97 3.28 6.74
N LEU A 193 6.98 3.81 7.97
CA LEU A 193 6.41 5.15 8.28
C LEU A 193 7.40 6.28 7.97
N GLU A 194 8.60 5.93 7.52
CA GLU A 194 9.64 6.87 7.09
C GLU A 194 9.96 6.60 5.62
N ASN A 195 9.94 7.66 4.79
CA ASN A 195 10.32 7.61 3.37
C ASN A 195 9.56 6.56 2.55
N ASN A 196 8.23 6.50 2.69
CA ASN A 196 7.38 5.64 1.87
C ASN A 196 6.83 6.41 0.66
N GLU A 197 7.61 6.40 -0.42
CA GLU A 197 7.28 7.06 -1.70
C GLU A 197 6.50 6.13 -2.66
N GLY A 198 6.05 4.97 -2.19
CA GLY A 198 5.27 4.04 -2.99
C GLY A 198 3.93 4.64 -3.43
N ILE A 199 3.32 4.09 -4.48
CA ILE A 199 2.02 4.56 -4.98
C ILE A 199 0.83 4.13 -4.11
N PHE A 200 1.07 3.22 -3.17
CA PHE A 200 0.09 2.69 -2.22
C PHE A 200 0.70 2.54 -0.82
N PRO A 201 1.14 3.64 -0.19
CA PRO A 201 1.85 3.57 1.10
C PRO A 201 0.89 3.29 2.26
N LEU A 202 -0.36 3.75 2.13
CA LEU A 202 -1.40 3.68 3.15
C LEU A 202 -2.69 3.12 2.52
N TYR A 203 -3.33 2.20 3.22
CA TYR A 203 -4.64 1.66 2.87
C TYR A 203 -5.71 2.23 3.80
N PRO A 204 -6.59 3.13 3.32
CA PRO A 204 -7.66 3.70 4.15
C PRO A 204 -8.66 2.63 4.58
N THR A 205 -8.86 2.49 5.89
CA THR A 205 -9.77 1.49 6.48
C THR A 205 -11.01 2.10 7.08
N SER A 206 -10.97 3.37 7.48
CA SER A 206 -12.14 4.09 8.00
C SER A 206 -11.97 5.61 7.90
N MET A 207 -13.07 6.33 8.02
CA MET A 207 -13.09 7.77 8.26
C MET A 207 -13.73 8.11 9.59
N ILE A 208 -13.38 9.29 10.10
CA ILE A 208 -13.97 9.90 11.28
C ILE A 208 -14.81 11.08 10.80
N ILE A 209 -16.12 11.01 11.02
CA ILE A 209 -17.05 12.10 10.71
C ILE A 209 -17.29 12.92 11.96
N GLY A 210 -17.20 14.24 11.80
CA GLY A 210 -17.49 15.25 12.82
C GLY A 210 -18.73 16.06 12.49
N SER A 211 -19.54 16.40 13.48
CA SER A 211 -20.65 17.36 13.36
C SER A 211 -20.86 18.12 14.67
N ASP A 212 -21.74 19.13 14.64
CA ASP A 212 -22.11 19.96 15.78
C ASP A 212 -20.88 20.54 16.51
N VAL A 213 -19.95 21.11 15.73
CA VAL A 213 -18.69 21.60 16.31
C VAL A 213 -18.96 22.90 17.07
N THR A 214 -18.53 22.92 18.32
CA THR A 214 -18.53 24.09 19.18
C THR A 214 -17.09 24.42 19.55
N ILE A 215 -16.66 25.65 19.26
CA ILE A 215 -15.32 26.14 19.57
C ILE A 215 -15.45 27.29 20.57
N GLU A 216 -14.76 27.15 21.70
CA GLU A 216 -14.68 28.15 22.76
C GLU A 216 -13.25 28.70 22.80
N GLY A 217 -13.14 30.02 22.71
CA GLY A 217 -11.86 30.70 22.60
C GLY A 217 -11.94 32.19 22.88
N ASP A 218 -10.79 32.76 23.21
CA ASP A 218 -10.55 34.20 23.29
C ASP A 218 -10.20 34.74 21.90
N TRP A 219 -11.17 35.32 21.21
CA TRP A 219 -10.98 35.86 19.85
C TRP A 219 -10.52 37.31 19.88
N LEU A 220 -9.36 37.60 19.30
CA LEU A 220 -8.88 38.98 19.15
C LEU A 220 -9.53 39.68 17.95
N GLU A 221 -9.38 41.00 17.87
CA GLU A 221 -9.99 41.80 16.78
C GLU A 221 -9.56 41.34 15.38
N ALA A 222 -8.32 40.87 15.24
CA ALA A 222 -7.83 40.27 13.98
C ALA A 222 -8.64 39.02 13.59
N ASP A 223 -8.90 38.12 14.53
CA ASP A 223 -9.69 36.91 14.30
C ASP A 223 -11.15 37.24 13.95
N LYS A 224 -11.75 38.20 14.68
CA LYS A 224 -13.11 38.68 14.41
C LYS A 224 -13.25 39.27 13.01
N GLN A 225 -12.23 40.00 12.53
CA GLN A 225 -12.21 40.52 11.16
C GLN A 225 -12.15 39.40 10.13
N ILE A 226 -11.31 38.39 10.33
CA ILE A 226 -11.22 37.21 9.45
C ILE A 226 -12.59 36.52 9.35
N LEU A 227 -13.21 36.22 10.50
CA LEU A 227 -14.54 35.59 10.58
C LEU A 227 -15.60 36.43 9.86
N LYS A 228 -15.64 37.74 10.11
CA LYS A 228 -16.60 38.66 9.48
C LYS A 228 -16.44 38.71 7.97
N THR A 229 -15.23 38.93 7.47
CA THR A 229 -14.96 39.04 6.02
C THR A 229 -15.34 37.76 5.29
N HIS A 230 -14.92 36.60 5.80
CA HIS A 230 -15.24 35.32 5.17
C HIS A 230 -16.74 35.00 5.24
N SER A 231 -17.40 35.32 6.36
CA SER A 231 -18.85 35.10 6.50
C SER A 231 -19.69 36.01 5.62
N GLU A 232 -19.27 37.26 5.39
CA GLU A 232 -19.97 38.20 4.51
C GLU A 232 -19.77 37.86 3.03
N GLN A 233 -18.58 37.37 2.67
CA GLN A 233 -18.22 37.03 1.29
C GLN A 233 -18.57 35.58 0.91
N GLY A 234 -18.97 34.73 1.86
CA GLY A 234 -19.25 33.32 1.62
C GLY A 234 -18.01 32.51 1.22
N ILE A 235 -16.82 32.96 1.64
CA ILE A 235 -15.57 32.26 1.34
C ILE A 235 -15.36 31.17 2.40
N PRO A 236 -15.10 29.90 1.99
CA PRO A 236 -14.86 28.83 2.95
C PRO A 236 -13.71 29.14 3.91
N LEU A 237 -13.94 28.85 5.19
CA LEU A 237 -13.01 29.09 6.28
C LEU A 237 -13.05 27.93 7.27
N SER A 238 -11.88 27.48 7.72
CA SER A 238 -11.73 26.49 8.79
C SER A 238 -10.71 26.95 9.83
N LEU A 239 -10.82 26.39 11.03
CA LEU A 239 -9.81 26.49 12.08
C LEU A 239 -9.20 25.09 12.27
N GLY A 240 -7.99 24.87 11.76
CA GLY A 240 -7.41 23.53 11.65
C GLY A 240 -8.37 22.57 10.90
N PRO A 241 -8.73 21.41 11.48
CA PRO A 241 -9.62 20.44 10.85
C PRO A 241 -11.11 20.82 10.90
N PHE A 242 -11.49 21.91 11.58
CA PHE A 242 -12.89 22.25 11.85
C PHE A 242 -13.41 23.30 10.86
N PRO A 243 -14.30 22.93 9.91
CA PRO A 243 -14.90 23.88 8.99
C PRO A 243 -15.93 24.75 9.69
N LEU A 244 -15.81 26.06 9.50
CA LEU A 244 -16.71 27.05 10.07
C LEU A 244 -17.66 27.62 9.01
N ILE A 245 -17.13 27.91 7.83
CA ILE A 245 -17.89 28.43 6.70
C ILE A 245 -17.63 27.50 5.51
N SER A 246 -18.70 27.10 4.83
CA SER A 246 -18.72 26.32 3.60
C SER A 246 -19.53 27.07 2.54
N THR A 247 -19.40 26.67 1.28
CA THR A 247 -20.18 27.23 0.16
C THR A 247 -21.70 27.08 0.33
N GLU A 248 -22.14 26.20 1.22
CA GLU A 248 -23.56 25.85 1.43
C GLU A 248 -24.12 26.34 2.78
N SER A 249 -23.29 26.90 3.67
CA SER A 249 -23.73 27.31 5.00
C SER A 249 -24.30 28.73 5.04
N LYS A 250 -25.32 28.93 5.89
CA LYS A 250 -25.82 30.25 6.29
C LYS A 250 -24.82 30.93 7.24
N LYS A 251 -24.92 32.26 7.34
CA LYS A 251 -24.07 33.16 8.15
C LYS A 251 -23.66 32.55 9.50
N LEU A 252 -22.39 32.69 9.83
CA LEU A 252 -21.82 32.23 11.09
C LEU A 252 -22.37 33.06 12.26
N GLU A 253 -22.91 32.42 13.28
CA GLU A 253 -23.31 33.09 14.52
C GLU A 253 -22.19 32.94 15.56
N VAL A 254 -21.48 34.04 15.85
CA VAL A 254 -20.59 34.14 16.99
C VAL A 254 -21.39 34.68 18.16
N ASN A 255 -21.55 33.87 19.21
CA ASN A 255 -22.27 34.32 20.40
C ASN A 255 -21.43 35.34 21.19
N SER A 256 -22.10 36.17 21.99
CA SER A 256 -21.47 37.20 22.84
C SER A 256 -20.38 36.68 23.79
N ASN A 257 -20.36 35.37 24.03
CA ASN A 257 -19.43 34.69 24.94
C ASN A 257 -18.20 34.10 24.24
N GLY A 258 -17.94 34.44 22.97
CA GLY A 258 -16.79 33.89 22.25
C GLY A 258 -16.95 32.41 21.86
N VAL A 259 -18.18 31.93 21.76
CA VAL A 259 -18.48 30.56 21.33
C VAL A 259 -18.91 30.57 19.87
N ILE A 260 -18.24 29.77 19.04
CA ILE A 260 -18.57 29.53 17.64
C ILE A 260 -19.25 28.17 17.55
N ASN A 261 -20.44 28.11 16.94
CA ASN A 261 -21.17 26.86 16.69
C ASN A 261 -21.37 26.65 15.18
N THR A 262 -21.12 25.44 14.72
CA THR A 262 -21.32 25.03 13.33
C THR A 262 -21.99 23.66 13.26
N GLY A 263 -23.11 23.60 12.52
CA GLY A 263 -23.81 22.35 12.18
C GLY A 263 -23.24 21.63 10.96
N ILE A 264 -22.02 21.98 10.53
CA ILE A 264 -21.42 21.43 9.31
C ILE A 264 -20.85 20.03 9.58
N ALA A 265 -21.41 19.02 8.91
CA ALA A 265 -20.83 17.68 8.88
C ALA A 265 -19.59 17.67 7.98
N HIS A 266 -18.52 17.02 8.45
CA HIS A 266 -17.25 16.96 7.72
C HIS A 266 -16.44 15.72 8.10
N VAL A 267 -15.47 15.38 7.25
CA VAL A 267 -14.46 14.37 7.58
C VAL A 267 -13.37 15.02 8.42
N VAL A 268 -13.26 14.60 9.68
CA VAL A 268 -12.21 15.05 10.62
C VAL A 268 -10.87 14.42 10.25
N GLY A 269 -10.89 13.15 9.84
CA GLY A 269 -9.68 12.42 9.45
C GLY A 269 -9.98 11.02 8.93
N PHE A 270 -8.92 10.38 8.42
CA PHE A 270 -8.95 9.00 7.96
C PHE A 270 -8.05 8.15 8.85
N MET A 271 -8.45 6.90 9.08
CA MET A 271 -7.57 5.89 9.63
C MET A 271 -7.13 4.98 8.49
N SER A 272 -5.84 4.66 8.48
CA SER A 272 -5.22 3.85 7.44
C SER A 272 -4.31 2.79 8.05
N SER A 273 -4.24 1.64 7.38
CA SER A 273 -3.21 0.64 7.64
C SER A 273 -1.97 0.92 6.80
N LEU A 274 -0.79 0.78 7.38
CA LEU A 274 0.46 0.82 6.63
C LEU A 274 0.52 -0.39 5.70
N VAL A 275 0.68 -0.14 4.40
CA VAL A 275 0.86 -1.21 3.42
C VAL A 275 2.25 -1.82 3.62
N PRO A 276 2.38 -3.16 3.73
CA PRO A 276 3.69 -3.80 3.93
C PRO A 276 4.62 -3.54 2.75
N PHE A 277 5.92 -3.83 2.93
CA PHE A 277 6.88 -3.74 1.84
C PHE A 277 6.45 -4.63 0.66
N CYS A 278 6.08 -4.03 -0.47
CA CYS A 278 5.63 -4.76 -1.65
C CYS A 278 5.87 -3.97 -2.97
N PRO A 279 6.16 -4.66 -4.08
CA PRO A 279 6.44 -6.10 -4.15
C PRO A 279 7.75 -6.45 -3.45
N LYS A 280 7.85 -7.68 -2.91
CA LYS A 280 9.01 -8.12 -2.12
C LYS A 280 10.18 -8.61 -2.98
N ASP A 281 9.87 -9.22 -4.12
CA ASP A 281 10.85 -9.68 -5.09
C ASP A 281 10.48 -9.14 -6.47
N SER A 282 11.45 -8.56 -7.15
CA SER A 282 11.29 -8.08 -8.52
C SER A 282 12.39 -8.54 -9.47
N SER A 283 13.24 -9.54 -9.13
CA SER A 283 14.28 -9.92 -10.11
C SER A 283 15.00 -11.27 -9.99
N GLN A 284 14.82 -12.10 -8.96
CA GLN A 284 15.60 -13.33 -8.86
C GLN A 284 14.84 -14.56 -9.38
N LYS A 285 15.06 -14.89 -10.65
CA LYS A 285 14.62 -16.17 -11.22
C LYS A 285 15.58 -17.28 -10.75
N PRO A 286 15.10 -18.46 -10.33
CA PRO A 286 15.97 -19.60 -10.09
C PRO A 286 16.73 -19.97 -11.38
N GLY A 287 17.94 -20.48 -11.21
CA GLY A 287 18.80 -20.93 -12.30
C GLY A 287 18.93 -22.45 -12.35
N SER A 288 19.58 -22.97 -13.38
CA SER A 288 19.93 -24.39 -13.48
C SER A 288 21.14 -24.59 -14.37
N ILE A 289 21.98 -25.56 -14.04
CA ILE A 289 23.13 -25.90 -14.88
C ILE A 289 23.04 -27.37 -15.26
N LEU A 290 22.91 -27.61 -16.56
CA LEU A 290 23.00 -28.93 -17.16
C LEU A 290 24.40 -29.12 -17.73
N VAL A 291 25.11 -30.14 -17.25
CA VAL A 291 26.37 -30.57 -17.87
C VAL A 291 26.17 -31.93 -18.52
N GLN A 292 26.40 -32.00 -19.83
CA GLN A 292 26.41 -33.23 -20.61
C GLN A 292 27.85 -33.68 -20.86
N ASN A 293 28.14 -34.95 -20.62
CA ASN A 293 29.43 -35.55 -20.88
C ASN A 293 29.41 -36.42 -22.13
N ASN A 294 29.94 -35.91 -23.23
CA ASN A 294 30.15 -36.65 -24.48
C ASN A 294 31.63 -37.04 -24.68
N GLY A 295 32.47 -36.86 -23.65
CA GLY A 295 33.89 -37.21 -23.67
C GLY A 295 34.15 -38.65 -23.25
N ALA A 296 35.33 -39.16 -23.61
CA ALA A 296 35.80 -40.49 -23.22
C ALA A 296 36.44 -40.49 -21.80
N PHE A 297 35.72 -39.97 -20.81
CA PHE A 297 36.16 -39.86 -19.41
C PHE A 297 34.97 -39.73 -18.47
N THR A 298 35.20 -39.91 -17.16
CA THR A 298 34.20 -39.57 -16.13
C THR A 298 34.40 -38.12 -15.70
N ALA A 299 33.30 -37.38 -15.55
CA ALA A 299 33.29 -35.99 -15.12
C ALA A 299 32.44 -35.81 -13.86
N ARG A 300 32.55 -34.66 -13.21
CA ARG A 300 31.61 -34.18 -12.18
C ARG A 300 31.61 -32.65 -12.17
N PHE A 301 30.56 -32.05 -11.64
CA PHE A 301 30.56 -30.63 -11.35
C PHE A 301 29.92 -30.33 -10.01
N SER A 302 30.24 -29.16 -9.49
CA SER A 302 29.63 -28.60 -8.29
C SER A 302 29.28 -27.14 -8.52
N ILE A 303 28.25 -26.69 -7.83
CA ILE A 303 27.82 -25.29 -7.78
C ILE A 303 27.95 -24.84 -6.33
N SER A 304 28.88 -23.93 -6.06
CA SER A 304 28.97 -23.22 -4.78
C SER A 304 28.23 -21.89 -4.86
N TYR A 305 27.48 -21.52 -3.84
CA TYR A 305 26.74 -20.26 -3.80
C TYR A 305 26.51 -19.80 -2.35
N GLN A 306 26.19 -18.52 -2.18
CA GLN A 306 25.82 -17.93 -0.91
C GLN A 306 24.32 -17.62 -0.88
N ILE A 307 23.67 -17.92 0.24
CA ILE A 307 22.31 -17.48 0.56
C ILE A 307 22.43 -16.76 1.91
N GLU A 308 22.06 -15.48 1.94
CA GLU A 308 22.29 -14.61 3.11
C GLU A 308 23.77 -14.61 3.54
N ALA A 309 24.09 -15.18 4.71
CA ALA A 309 25.45 -15.31 5.24
C ALA A 309 26.06 -16.72 5.07
N ASP A 310 25.27 -17.71 4.63
CA ASP A 310 25.68 -19.11 4.58
C ASP A 310 26.17 -19.50 3.19
N SER A 311 27.33 -20.16 3.14
CA SER A 311 27.86 -20.77 1.91
C SER A 311 27.39 -22.21 1.78
N LYS A 312 26.81 -22.54 0.61
CA LYS A 312 26.29 -23.86 0.27
C LYS A 312 26.96 -24.38 -1.00
N THR A 313 27.02 -25.70 -1.14
CA THR A 313 27.54 -26.38 -2.33
C THR A 313 26.63 -27.53 -2.72
N SER A 314 26.24 -27.57 -3.99
CA SER A 314 25.51 -28.69 -4.60
C SER A 314 26.47 -29.49 -5.49
N GLU A 315 26.47 -30.82 -5.41
CA GLU A 315 27.34 -31.70 -6.19
C GLU A 315 26.55 -32.61 -7.12
N SER A 316 27.05 -32.82 -8.34
CA SER A 316 26.37 -33.64 -9.35
C SER A 316 26.54 -35.15 -9.14
N GLY A 317 27.53 -35.54 -8.32
CA GLY A 317 28.13 -36.87 -8.38
C GLY A 317 28.82 -37.13 -9.73
N ASN A 318 29.14 -38.40 -10.00
CA ASN A 318 29.82 -38.79 -11.23
C ASN A 318 28.89 -38.75 -12.45
N ILE A 319 29.40 -38.20 -13.54
CA ILE A 319 28.79 -38.12 -14.86
C ILE A 319 29.61 -39.00 -15.80
N LEU A 320 29.06 -40.16 -16.12
CA LEU A 320 29.68 -41.12 -17.03
C LEU A 320 29.62 -40.61 -18.48
N ALA A 321 30.42 -41.22 -19.34
CA ALA A 321 30.39 -40.92 -20.77
C ALA A 321 28.97 -41.12 -21.34
N LEU A 322 28.58 -40.22 -22.25
CA LEU A 322 27.27 -40.13 -22.89
C LEU A 322 26.10 -39.92 -21.92
N SER A 323 26.33 -39.27 -20.78
CA SER A 323 25.30 -38.93 -19.79
C SER A 323 25.32 -37.46 -19.40
N GLY A 324 24.27 -36.97 -18.74
CA GLY A 324 24.23 -35.60 -18.22
C GLY A 324 23.57 -35.51 -16.87
N LYS A 325 23.88 -34.43 -16.14
CA LYS A 325 23.28 -34.12 -14.84
C LYS A 325 22.92 -32.64 -14.78
N ASN A 326 21.77 -32.36 -14.18
CA ASN A 326 21.29 -31.02 -13.89
C ASN A 326 21.43 -30.75 -12.39
N LEU A 327 21.86 -29.54 -12.03
CA LEU A 327 21.76 -29.01 -10.67
C LEU A 327 21.02 -27.68 -10.71
N ASP A 328 20.07 -27.52 -9.79
CA ASP A 328 19.30 -26.29 -9.66
C ASP A 328 20.03 -25.26 -8.79
N ILE A 329 19.84 -23.99 -9.12
CA ILE A 329 20.38 -22.84 -8.40
C ILE A 329 19.20 -22.08 -7.80
N PRO A 330 19.12 -21.95 -6.45
CA PRO A 330 18.09 -21.16 -5.80
C PRO A 330 18.04 -19.71 -6.31
N ALA A 331 16.86 -19.11 -6.31
CA ALA A 331 16.66 -17.73 -6.76
C ALA A 331 17.51 -16.74 -5.95
N GLU A 332 17.64 -17.00 -4.65
CA GLU A 332 18.31 -16.15 -3.67
C GLU A 332 19.84 -16.28 -3.73
N ALA A 333 20.34 -17.22 -4.53
CA ALA A 333 21.76 -17.52 -4.62
C ALA A 333 22.55 -16.34 -5.23
N ASN A 334 23.59 -15.91 -4.52
CA ASN A 334 24.57 -14.94 -4.99
C ASN A 334 25.99 -15.54 -4.93
N ASN A 335 26.95 -14.86 -5.55
CA ASN A 335 28.37 -15.29 -5.61
C ASN A 335 28.53 -16.77 -6.06
N ILE A 336 27.93 -17.09 -7.21
CA ILE A 336 27.81 -18.47 -7.68
C ILE A 336 29.08 -18.89 -8.42
N GLY A 337 29.61 -20.07 -8.12
CA GLY A 337 30.76 -20.67 -8.79
C GLY A 337 30.45 -22.06 -9.31
N LEU A 338 30.48 -22.24 -10.64
CA LEU A 338 30.46 -23.56 -11.27
C LEU A 338 31.88 -24.11 -11.37
N LYS A 339 32.15 -25.26 -10.76
CA LYS A 339 33.43 -25.98 -10.89
C LYS A 339 33.21 -27.31 -11.61
N ILE A 340 33.87 -27.50 -12.74
CA ILE A 340 33.82 -28.75 -13.53
C ILE A 340 35.16 -29.48 -13.40
N GLU A 341 35.09 -30.77 -13.10
CA GLU A 341 36.25 -31.64 -12.91
C GLU A 341 36.13 -32.90 -13.77
N ILE A 342 37.27 -33.43 -14.21
CA ILE A 342 37.34 -34.71 -14.92
C ILE A 342 38.30 -35.65 -14.20
N MET A 343 38.02 -36.95 -14.27
CA MET A 343 38.86 -37.97 -13.67
C MET A 343 40.10 -38.21 -14.54
N THR A 344 41.28 -38.05 -13.97
CA THR A 344 42.57 -38.26 -14.66
C THR A 344 43.09 -39.69 -14.51
N PHE A 345 42.90 -40.30 -13.35
CA PHE A 345 43.18 -41.71 -13.11
C PHE A 345 42.03 -42.34 -12.33
N PRO A 346 41.55 -43.54 -12.72
CA PRO A 346 40.60 -44.31 -11.94
C PRO A 346 41.28 -45.06 -10.78
N TRP A 347 40.48 -45.77 -9.99
CA TRP A 347 40.93 -46.64 -8.90
C TRP A 347 42.10 -47.57 -9.33
N PRO A 348 43.13 -47.82 -8.49
CA PRO A 348 43.23 -47.56 -7.04
C PRO A 348 43.73 -46.18 -6.62
N LYS A 349 44.13 -45.32 -7.57
CA LYS A 349 44.56 -43.93 -7.28
C LYS A 349 43.68 -42.95 -8.02
N GLU A 350 42.46 -42.80 -7.52
CA GLU A 350 41.48 -41.88 -8.09
C GLU A 350 42.00 -40.44 -7.98
N THR A 351 42.17 -39.79 -9.14
CA THR A 351 42.62 -38.39 -9.20
C THR A 351 41.69 -37.59 -10.11
N TRP A 352 41.45 -36.34 -9.72
CA TRP A 352 40.58 -35.42 -10.43
C TRP A 352 41.36 -34.16 -10.82
N ARG A 353 41.10 -33.67 -12.03
CA ARG A 353 41.62 -32.39 -12.53
C ARG A 353 40.47 -31.41 -12.74
N THR A 354 40.59 -30.21 -12.18
CA THR A 354 39.68 -29.11 -12.50
C THR A 354 39.89 -28.69 -13.95
N LEU A 355 38.81 -28.74 -14.73
CA LEU A 355 38.80 -28.30 -16.13
C LEU A 355 38.52 -26.81 -16.23
N LYS A 356 37.51 -26.32 -15.50
CA LYS A 356 37.09 -24.92 -15.54
C LYS A 356 36.39 -24.53 -14.24
N VAL A 357 36.56 -23.26 -13.86
CA VAL A 357 35.73 -22.57 -12.86
C VAL A 357 35.08 -21.38 -13.55
N ILE A 358 33.76 -21.27 -13.47
CA ILE A 358 32.98 -20.21 -14.13
C ILE A 358 32.17 -19.47 -13.05
N PRO A 359 32.42 -18.17 -12.82
CA PRO A 359 31.66 -17.38 -11.87
C PRO A 359 30.38 -16.81 -12.49
N PHE A 360 29.33 -16.69 -11.69
CA PHE A 360 28.09 -15.98 -12.02
C PHE A 360 27.67 -15.05 -10.87
N THR A 361 27.18 -13.86 -11.21
CA THR A 361 26.75 -12.86 -10.23
C THR A 361 25.28 -13.01 -9.80
N LYS A 362 24.49 -13.78 -10.56
CA LYS A 362 23.06 -14.07 -10.33
C LYS A 362 22.74 -15.49 -10.82
N PRO A 363 21.65 -16.11 -10.36
CA PRO A 363 21.23 -17.42 -10.87
C PRO A 363 20.99 -17.35 -12.37
N ILE A 364 21.40 -18.39 -13.09
CA ILE A 364 21.32 -18.47 -14.54
C ILE A 364 20.98 -19.89 -14.98
N SER A 365 20.28 -20.02 -16.11
CA SER A 365 20.07 -21.30 -16.78
C SER A 365 21.05 -21.44 -17.94
N LYS A 366 21.97 -22.40 -17.86
CA LYS A 366 22.96 -22.69 -18.92
C LYS A 366 23.16 -24.19 -19.12
N GLN A 367 23.53 -24.54 -20.35
CA GLN A 367 23.93 -25.90 -20.70
C GLN A 367 25.38 -25.93 -21.15
N PHE A 368 26.12 -26.92 -20.68
CA PHE A 368 27.49 -27.19 -21.08
C PHE A 368 27.62 -28.61 -21.61
N ARG A 369 28.45 -28.79 -22.64
CA ARG A 369 28.84 -30.09 -23.18
C ARG A 369 30.34 -30.28 -23.05
N LEU A 370 30.72 -31.41 -22.46
CA LEU A 370 32.08 -31.91 -22.42
C LEU A 370 32.32 -32.86 -23.59
N SER A 371 33.50 -32.81 -24.18
CA SER A 371 33.94 -33.70 -25.26
C SER A 371 35.44 -33.96 -25.19
N GLY A 372 35.94 -34.82 -26.09
CA GLY A 372 37.36 -35.15 -26.20
C GLY A 372 37.79 -36.32 -25.31
N THR A 373 39.05 -36.32 -24.91
CA THR A 373 39.67 -37.37 -24.09
C THR A 373 40.25 -36.80 -22.80
N THR A 374 40.65 -37.65 -21.86
CA THR A 374 41.28 -37.22 -20.58
C THR A 374 42.48 -36.28 -20.80
N PHE A 375 43.25 -36.49 -21.88
CA PHE A 375 44.43 -35.67 -22.19
C PHE A 375 44.08 -34.35 -22.89
N LYS A 376 43.01 -34.32 -23.68
CA LYS A 376 42.54 -33.13 -24.40
C LYS A 376 41.01 -32.99 -24.26
N PRO A 377 40.53 -32.57 -23.09
CA PRO A 377 39.11 -32.31 -22.87
C PRO A 377 38.71 -30.96 -23.45
N GLU A 378 37.47 -30.87 -23.89
CA GLU A 378 36.87 -29.63 -24.39
C GLU A 378 35.56 -29.36 -23.66
N LEU A 379 35.27 -28.08 -23.42
CA LEU A 379 34.05 -27.61 -22.78
C LEU A 379 33.43 -26.56 -23.69
N THR A 380 32.20 -26.81 -24.11
CA THR A 380 31.42 -25.91 -24.97
C THR A 380 30.12 -25.53 -24.26
N GLU A 381 29.83 -24.24 -24.19
CA GLU A 381 28.53 -23.73 -23.78
C GLU A 381 27.55 -23.82 -24.96
N ILE A 382 26.31 -24.23 -24.71
CA ILE A 382 25.28 -24.47 -25.73
C ILE A 382 24.09 -23.56 -25.50
#